data_AF-A0A948MYB2-F1
#
_entry.id   AF-A0A948MYB2-F1
#
_cell.length_a   1.000
_cell.length_b   1.000
_cell.length_c   1.000
_cell.angle_alpha   90.00
_cell.angle_beta   90.00
_cell.angle_gamma   90.00
#
_symmetry.space_group_name_H-M   'P 1'
#
loop_
_entity.id
_entity.type
_entity.pdbx_description
1 polymer ?
#
loop_
_entity_poly.entity_id
_entity_poly.type
_entity_poly.pdbx_seq_one_letter_code
_entity_poly.pdbx_strand_id
1 'polypeptide(L)'
;MTAAVSLESISIVLVKTSHPGNVGSVARAMKTMGLSDLRLVEPKTADICCAEEAISLASGAADVLESARIYHTLPDALADRSVAFALSARLRDLGPSLQSPQQAAREALHLTQTGVGAAFVFGAERTGLSNDELLVCNRQVTIAANPVYSSLNLSQAVQIVAYALRTEWASGLPDAVENSLSANLVKGEKLASVKAVADLQIHWLQAMEAVDFINPDKPKKVVQRLARMLAKTPLEQEEVDMLRGFFSDVIRVVDNRLYPHEFERKKP
;
A
#
# COMPACT_ATOMS: atom_id res chain seq x y z
N MET A 1 -7.96 -18.23 -15.33
CA MET A 1 -8.04 -19.21 -14.23
C MET A 1 -8.28 -18.41 -12.96
N THR A 2 -9.46 -18.50 -12.36
CA THR A 2 -9.74 -17.86 -11.07
C THR A 2 -8.91 -18.59 -10.01
N ALA A 3 -7.99 -17.90 -9.37
CA ALA A 3 -7.21 -18.47 -8.28
C ALA A 3 -8.13 -18.70 -7.08
N ALA A 4 -7.85 -19.73 -6.28
CA ALA A 4 -8.52 -19.91 -5.01
C ALA A 4 -8.27 -18.68 -4.11
N VAL A 5 -9.28 -18.27 -3.34
CA VAL A 5 -9.15 -17.17 -2.38
C VAL A 5 -8.02 -17.50 -1.40
N SER A 6 -6.95 -16.70 -1.41
CA SER A 6 -5.77 -16.96 -0.59
C SER A 6 -5.48 -15.83 0.38
N LEU A 7 -5.38 -16.18 1.66
CA LEU A 7 -4.88 -15.30 2.71
C LEU A 7 -3.36 -15.08 2.58
N GLU A 8 -2.64 -15.94 1.86
CA GLU A 8 -1.19 -15.83 1.67
C GLU A 8 -0.79 -14.62 0.81
N SER A 9 -1.70 -14.17 -0.07
CA SER A 9 -1.51 -12.97 -0.90
C SER A 9 -1.81 -11.66 -0.16
N ILE A 10 -2.11 -11.73 1.14
CA ILE A 10 -2.38 -10.58 2.00
C ILE A 10 -1.23 -10.37 2.98
N SER A 11 -0.58 -9.20 2.88
CA SER A 11 0.48 -8.81 3.80
C SER A 11 -0.02 -7.87 4.90
N ILE A 12 0.46 -8.09 6.13
CA ILE A 12 0.33 -7.13 7.22
C ILE A 12 1.64 -6.33 7.30
N VAL A 13 1.55 -5.01 7.13
CA VAL A 13 2.70 -4.11 7.11
C VAL A 13 2.66 -3.21 8.33
N LEU A 14 3.68 -3.30 9.18
CA LEU A 14 3.83 -2.47 10.36
C LEU A 14 4.91 -1.41 10.11
N VAL A 15 4.53 -0.13 10.20
CA VAL A 15 5.42 1.00 9.93
C VAL A 15 5.88 1.62 11.24
N LYS A 16 7.20 1.74 11.41
CA LYS A 16 7.84 2.43 12.55
C LYS A 16 7.39 1.91 13.91
N THR A 17 7.15 0.59 14.00
CA THR A 17 6.77 -0.06 15.26
C THR A 17 7.87 0.09 16.28
N SER A 18 7.50 0.53 17.48
CA SER A 18 8.44 0.88 18.53
C SER A 18 8.62 -0.20 19.60
N HIS A 19 7.57 -0.99 19.86
CA HIS A 19 7.58 -1.97 20.95
C HIS A 19 7.66 -3.41 20.39
N PRO A 20 8.71 -4.18 20.75
CA PRO A 20 8.84 -5.57 20.29
C PRO A 20 7.64 -6.43 20.69
N GLY A 21 7.10 -6.23 21.89
CA GLY A 21 5.90 -6.94 22.33
C GLY A 21 4.65 -6.76 21.45
N ASN A 22 4.51 -5.61 20.78
CA ASN A 22 3.45 -5.42 19.80
C ASN A 22 3.70 -6.26 18.54
N VAL A 23 4.94 -6.38 18.08
CA VAL A 23 5.29 -7.23 16.92
C VAL A 23 4.96 -8.69 17.23
N GLY A 24 5.32 -9.18 18.42
CA GLY A 24 4.95 -10.52 18.88
C GLY A 24 3.44 -10.74 18.94
N SER A 25 2.71 -9.80 19.57
CA SER A 25 1.25 -9.88 19.68
C SER A 25 0.55 -9.81 18.31
N VAL A 26 1.10 -9.05 17.35
CA VAL A 26 0.65 -9.02 15.96
C VAL A 26 0.87 -10.37 15.28
N ALA A 27 2.07 -10.96 15.39
CA ALA A 27 2.36 -12.27 14.83
C ALA A 27 1.37 -13.34 15.34
N ARG A 28 1.05 -13.31 16.65
CA ARG A 28 0.04 -14.18 17.25
C ARG A 28 -1.36 -13.95 16.65
N ALA A 29 -1.78 -12.69 16.54
CA ALA A 29 -3.08 -12.33 15.95
C ALA A 29 -3.20 -12.81 14.50
N MET A 30 -2.14 -12.61 13.71
CA MET A 30 -2.03 -13.06 12.32
C MET A 30 -2.16 -14.57 12.21
N LYS A 31 -1.32 -15.33 12.94
CA LYS A 31 -1.32 -16.79 12.87
C LYS A 31 -2.66 -17.39 13.30
N THR A 32 -3.29 -16.83 14.32
CA THR A 32 -4.62 -17.25 14.79
C THR A 32 -5.68 -17.11 13.69
N MET A 33 -5.54 -16.12 12.81
CA MET A 33 -6.46 -15.84 11.71
C MET A 33 -6.02 -16.44 10.36
N GLY A 34 -4.90 -17.17 10.33
CA GLY A 34 -4.37 -17.81 9.11
C GLY A 34 -3.58 -16.88 8.19
N LEU A 35 -3.04 -15.77 8.71
CA LEU A 35 -2.13 -14.87 8.00
C LEU A 35 -0.67 -15.16 8.38
N SER A 36 0.25 -14.98 7.44
CA SER A 36 1.68 -15.28 7.62
C SER A 36 2.63 -14.22 7.06
N ASP A 37 2.24 -13.42 6.05
CA ASP A 37 3.12 -12.40 5.45
C ASP A 37 3.20 -11.13 6.31
N LEU A 38 4.10 -11.14 7.30
CA LEU A 38 4.42 -9.99 8.14
C LEU A 38 5.58 -9.19 7.55
N ARG A 39 5.38 -7.87 7.42
CA ARG A 39 6.40 -6.94 6.93
C ARG A 39 6.57 -5.79 7.90
N LEU A 40 7.82 -5.42 8.18
CA LEU A 40 8.15 -4.28 9.03
C LEU A 40 8.88 -3.23 8.21
N VAL A 41 8.45 -1.98 8.32
CA VAL A 41 9.07 -0.84 7.67
C VAL A 41 9.69 0.04 8.73
N GLU A 42 11.02 0.22 8.67
CA GLU A 42 11.78 1.03 9.63
C GLU A 42 11.40 0.76 11.10
N PRO A 43 11.39 -0.51 11.57
CA PRO A 43 11.15 -0.77 12.99
C PRO A 43 12.21 -0.05 13.84
N LYS A 44 11.86 0.28 15.08
CA LYS A 44 12.76 1.03 15.99
C LYS A 44 14.12 0.36 16.17
N THR A 45 14.18 -0.96 16.14
CA THR A 45 15.43 -1.72 16.09
C THR A 45 15.36 -2.75 14.96
N ALA A 46 16.50 -3.04 14.34
CA ALA A 46 16.57 -3.99 13.22
C ALA A 46 16.33 -5.44 13.65
N ASP A 47 16.58 -5.76 14.92
CA ASP A 47 16.42 -7.07 15.56
C ASP A 47 15.09 -7.21 16.32
N ILE A 48 14.12 -6.31 16.09
CA ILE A 48 12.87 -6.26 16.87
C ILE A 48 12.10 -7.59 16.89
N CYS A 49 12.20 -8.41 15.83
CA CYS A 49 11.57 -9.73 15.72
C CYS A 49 12.28 -10.80 16.57
N CYS A 50 13.56 -10.60 16.90
CA CYS A 50 14.36 -11.52 17.70
C CYS A 50 14.39 -11.14 19.20
N ALA A 51 13.79 -10.01 19.58
CA ALA A 51 13.72 -9.59 20.96
C ALA A 51 12.92 -10.59 21.80
N GLU A 52 13.40 -10.88 23.03
CA GLU A 52 12.76 -11.82 23.95
C GLU A 52 11.27 -11.52 24.19
N GLU A 53 10.92 -10.23 24.31
CA GLU A 53 9.54 -9.79 24.48
C GLU A 53 8.66 -10.11 23.26
N ALA A 54 9.19 -9.94 22.04
CA ALA A 54 8.47 -10.27 20.80
C ALA A 54 8.23 -11.79 20.71
N ILE A 55 9.25 -12.59 20.97
CA ILE A 55 9.18 -14.06 20.95
C ILE A 55 8.18 -14.56 22.00
N SER A 56 8.28 -14.05 23.23
CA SER A 56 7.39 -14.39 24.34
C SER A 56 5.92 -14.11 24.00
N LEU A 57 5.61 -12.92 23.48
CA LEU A 57 4.23 -12.53 23.16
C LEU A 57 3.69 -13.14 21.86
N ALA A 58 4.56 -13.55 20.94
CA ALA A 58 4.16 -14.36 19.78
C ALA A 58 3.68 -15.75 20.19
N SER A 59 4.16 -16.29 21.31
CA SER A 59 3.78 -17.62 21.79
C SER A 59 3.99 -18.68 20.69
N GLY A 60 2.95 -19.38 20.23
CA GLY A 60 3.03 -20.35 19.14
C GLY A 60 3.24 -19.78 17.74
N ALA A 61 3.46 -18.47 17.58
CA ALA A 61 3.60 -17.77 16.30
C ALA A 61 5.03 -17.28 15.98
N ALA A 62 6.04 -17.92 16.56
CA ALA A 62 7.45 -17.57 16.31
C ALA A 62 7.84 -17.70 14.82
N ASP A 63 7.27 -18.65 14.09
CA ASP A 63 7.44 -18.81 12.64
C ASP A 63 7.02 -17.57 11.83
N VAL A 64 5.98 -16.84 12.26
CA VAL A 64 5.60 -15.58 11.61
C VAL A 64 6.66 -14.50 11.86
N LEU A 65 7.30 -14.48 13.03
CA LEU A 65 8.41 -13.56 13.31
C LEU A 65 9.67 -13.94 12.52
N GLU A 66 9.98 -15.23 12.43
CA GLU A 66 11.14 -15.76 11.69
C GLU A 66 11.02 -15.51 10.18
N SER A 67 9.80 -15.60 9.63
CA SER A 67 9.52 -15.30 8.22
C SER A 67 9.28 -13.81 7.93
N ALA A 68 9.26 -12.96 8.96
CA ALA A 68 8.97 -11.54 8.80
C ALA A 68 10.08 -10.84 7.98
N ARG A 69 9.66 -9.96 7.08
CA ARG A 69 10.59 -9.21 6.21
C ARG A 69 10.70 -7.76 6.66
N ILE A 70 11.93 -7.26 6.77
CA ILE A 70 12.22 -5.89 7.18
C ILE A 70 12.62 -5.06 5.95
N TYR A 71 12.03 -3.87 5.82
CA TYR A 71 12.23 -2.94 4.71
C TYR A 71 12.63 -1.56 5.24
N HIS A 72 13.35 -0.81 4.41
CA HIS A 72 13.75 0.57 4.71
C HIS A 72 12.67 1.59 4.35
N THR A 73 11.79 1.30 3.39
CA THR A 73 10.74 2.23 2.98
C THR A 73 9.41 1.50 2.78
N LEU A 74 8.30 2.23 2.96
CA LEU A 74 6.97 1.68 2.74
C LEU A 74 6.74 1.27 1.27
N PRO A 75 7.17 2.05 0.24
CA PRO A 75 7.10 1.59 -1.15
C PRO A 75 7.82 0.26 -1.39
N ASP A 76 8.99 0.02 -0.82
CA ASP A 76 9.71 -1.25 -1.00
C ASP A 76 8.96 -2.43 -0.37
N ALA A 77 8.36 -2.21 0.80
CA ALA A 77 7.48 -3.20 1.43
C ALA A 77 6.17 -3.47 0.66
N LEU A 78 5.85 -2.66 -0.37
CA LEU A 78 4.66 -2.78 -1.20
C LEU A 78 4.99 -3.05 -2.68
N ALA A 79 6.25 -3.38 -3.00
CA ALA A 79 6.72 -3.51 -4.38
C ALA A 79 6.01 -4.61 -5.19
N ASP A 80 5.52 -5.65 -4.51
CA ASP A 80 4.79 -6.79 -5.05
C ASP A 80 3.29 -6.76 -4.69
N ARG A 81 2.76 -5.60 -4.29
CA ARG A 81 1.35 -5.40 -3.93
C ARG A 81 0.76 -4.29 -4.80
N SER A 82 -0.41 -4.51 -5.37
CA SER A 82 -1.09 -3.48 -6.19
C SER A 82 -2.13 -2.69 -5.40
N VAL A 83 -2.57 -3.21 -4.25
CA VAL A 83 -3.52 -2.54 -3.38
C VAL A 83 -2.97 -2.44 -1.96
N ALA A 84 -3.03 -1.25 -1.37
CA ALA A 84 -2.59 -0.98 -0.01
C ALA A 84 -3.67 -0.21 0.77
N PHE A 85 -4.15 -0.84 1.84
CA PHE A 85 -5.15 -0.35 2.76
C PHE A 85 -4.47 0.32 3.96
N ALA A 86 -4.48 1.65 4.00
CA ALA A 86 -4.01 2.38 5.17
C ALA A 86 -5.02 2.33 6.31
N LEU A 87 -4.62 1.86 7.48
CA LEU A 87 -5.43 2.00 8.69
C LEU A 87 -5.20 3.38 9.32
N SER A 88 -6.29 4.13 9.49
CA SER A 88 -6.26 5.42 10.14
C SER A 88 -7.62 5.77 10.74
N ALA A 89 -7.59 6.34 11.94
CA ALA A 89 -8.77 6.95 12.57
C ALA A 89 -9.06 8.36 12.02
N ARG A 90 -8.14 8.95 11.24
CA ARG A 90 -8.27 10.32 10.73
C ARG A 90 -9.06 10.35 9.43
N LEU A 91 -10.14 11.14 9.39
CA LEU A 91 -10.85 11.47 8.17
C LEU A 91 -9.94 12.36 7.30
N ARG A 92 -9.78 12.03 6.01
CA ARG A 92 -9.07 12.88 5.05
C ARG A 92 -10.08 13.76 4.30
N ASP A 93 -9.86 15.08 4.28
CA ASP A 93 -10.60 15.99 3.39
C ASP A 93 -10.35 15.65 1.90
N LEU A 94 -9.16 15.13 1.59
CA LEU A 94 -8.71 14.75 0.25
C LEU A 94 -8.06 13.36 0.31
N GLY A 95 -8.88 12.31 0.33
CA GLY A 95 -8.43 10.92 0.35
C GLY A 95 -9.37 9.97 -0.40
N PRO A 96 -9.00 8.69 -0.54
CA PRO A 96 -9.89 7.63 -1.00
C PRO A 96 -11.08 7.47 -0.03
N SER A 97 -12.16 6.84 -0.51
CA SER A 97 -13.34 6.54 0.31
C SER A 97 -12.96 5.69 1.52
N LEU A 98 -13.55 6.00 2.66
CA LEU A 98 -13.34 5.26 3.90
C LEU A 98 -14.12 3.96 3.88
N GLN A 99 -13.47 2.89 4.30
CA GLN A 99 -14.05 1.56 4.39
C GLN A 99 -14.01 1.05 5.83
N SER A 100 -15.00 0.26 6.20
CA SER A 100 -14.92 -0.57 7.41
C SER A 100 -13.94 -1.73 7.19
N PRO A 101 -13.42 -2.35 8.27
CA PRO A 101 -12.59 -3.55 8.16
C PRO A 101 -13.25 -4.67 7.34
N GLN A 102 -14.57 -4.85 7.46
CA GLN A 102 -15.32 -5.86 6.70
C GLN A 102 -15.38 -5.54 5.21
N GLN A 103 -15.64 -4.27 4.85
CA GLN A 103 -15.65 -3.85 3.45
C GLN A 103 -14.27 -4.03 2.80
N ALA A 104 -13.21 -3.62 3.51
CA ALA A 104 -11.85 -3.76 3.03
C ALA A 104 -11.42 -5.24 2.93
N ALA A 105 -11.84 -6.08 3.88
CA ALA A 105 -11.59 -7.51 3.82
C ALA A 105 -12.23 -8.16 2.58
N ARG A 106 -13.49 -7.85 2.29
CA ARG A 106 -14.19 -8.32 1.07
C ARG A 106 -13.46 -7.90 -0.20
N GLU A 107 -13.11 -6.62 -0.30
CA GLU A 107 -12.39 -6.11 -1.47
C GLU A 107 -11.03 -6.81 -1.63
N ALA A 108 -10.23 -6.90 -0.57
CA ALA A 108 -8.93 -7.54 -0.62
C ALA A 108 -9.04 -9.00 -1.07
N LEU A 109 -9.98 -9.76 -0.51
CA LEU A 109 -10.17 -11.17 -0.85
C LEU A 109 -10.66 -11.37 -2.29
N HIS A 110 -11.57 -10.52 -2.81
CA HIS A 110 -11.93 -10.53 -4.23
C HIS A 110 -10.73 -10.29 -5.14
N LEU A 111 -9.88 -9.31 -4.80
CA LEU A 111 -8.67 -9.03 -5.57
C LEU A 111 -7.67 -10.21 -5.55
N THR A 112 -7.60 -10.96 -4.45
CA THR A 112 -6.73 -12.15 -4.43
C THR A 112 -7.19 -13.23 -5.40
N GLN A 113 -8.49 -13.34 -5.71
CA GLN A 113 -9.02 -14.31 -6.69
C GLN A 113 -8.54 -14.03 -8.12
N THR A 114 -8.22 -12.77 -8.41
CA THR A 114 -7.69 -12.32 -9.70
C THR A 114 -6.16 -12.30 -9.74
N GLY A 115 -5.50 -12.81 -8.68
CA GLY A 115 -4.04 -12.83 -8.57
C GLY A 115 -3.41 -11.53 -8.09
N VAL A 116 -4.23 -10.55 -7.67
CA VAL A 116 -3.75 -9.27 -7.17
C VAL A 116 -3.49 -9.35 -5.66
N GLY A 117 -2.22 -9.13 -5.27
CA GLY A 117 -1.82 -9.07 -3.86
C GLY A 117 -2.23 -7.77 -3.17
N ALA A 118 -2.63 -7.87 -1.90
CA ALA A 118 -3.09 -6.75 -1.09
C ALA A 118 -2.26 -6.59 0.19
N ALA A 119 -2.16 -5.37 0.70
CA ALA A 119 -1.48 -5.05 1.95
C ALA A 119 -2.36 -4.24 2.89
N PHE A 120 -2.35 -4.57 4.18
CA PHE A 120 -2.93 -3.72 5.24
C PHE A 120 -1.79 -3.05 6.01
N VAL A 121 -1.78 -1.73 6.01
CA VAL A 121 -0.66 -0.92 6.52
C VAL A 121 -1.09 -0.25 7.84
N PHE A 122 -0.31 -0.49 8.88
CA PHE A 122 -0.52 0.00 10.23
C PHE A 122 0.64 0.90 10.64
N GLY A 123 0.35 2.04 11.24
CA GLY A 123 1.37 3.00 11.65
C GLY A 123 1.92 2.78 13.06
N ALA A 124 2.83 3.66 13.45
CA ALA A 124 3.43 3.65 14.78
C ALA A 124 2.40 3.87 15.89
N GLU A 125 2.64 3.30 17.06
CA GLU A 125 1.66 3.19 18.16
C GLU A 125 1.09 4.53 18.62
N ARG A 126 1.91 5.58 18.65
CA ARG A 126 1.53 6.90 19.18
C ARG A 126 1.05 7.86 18.09
N THR A 127 1.67 7.81 16.92
CA THR A 127 1.47 8.82 15.88
C THR A 127 0.58 8.34 14.74
N GLY A 128 0.36 7.03 14.64
CA GLY A 128 -0.22 6.40 13.46
C GLY A 128 0.67 6.57 12.23
N LEU A 129 0.05 6.46 11.05
CA LEU A 129 0.70 6.76 9.78
C LEU A 129 0.84 8.27 9.58
N SER A 130 2.01 8.68 9.11
CA SER A 130 2.27 10.03 8.60
C SER A 130 1.43 10.31 7.35
N ASN A 131 1.28 11.59 7.00
CA ASN A 131 0.55 11.96 5.79
C ASN A 131 1.19 11.35 4.54
N ASP A 132 2.52 11.27 4.47
CA ASP A 132 3.23 10.73 3.31
C ASP A 132 2.98 9.22 3.19
N GLU A 133 3.02 8.47 4.29
CA GLU A 133 2.68 7.04 4.32
C GLU A 133 1.20 6.80 3.92
N LEU A 134 0.29 7.69 4.32
CA LEU A 134 -1.11 7.64 3.90
C LEU A 134 -1.29 7.91 2.40
N LEU A 135 -0.43 8.72 1.78
CA LEU A 135 -0.48 9.03 0.35
C LEU A 135 0.03 7.87 -0.52
N VAL A 136 0.94 7.04 0.00
CA VAL A 136 1.39 5.80 -0.67
C VAL A 136 0.24 4.79 -0.80
N CYS A 137 -0.69 4.78 0.15
CA CYS A 137 -1.80 3.84 0.17
C CYS A 137 -3.00 4.31 -0.68
N ASN A 138 -3.54 3.42 -1.51
CA ASN A 138 -4.66 3.70 -2.43
C ASN A 138 -6.05 3.35 -1.86
N ARG A 139 -6.11 2.80 -0.65
CA ARG A 139 -7.34 2.56 0.13
C ARG A 139 -7.17 3.05 1.56
N GLN A 140 -8.30 3.31 2.23
CA GLN A 140 -8.30 3.70 3.63
C GLN A 140 -9.35 2.94 4.42
N VAL A 141 -8.91 2.41 5.56
CA VAL A 141 -9.73 1.65 6.49
C VAL A 141 -9.80 2.40 7.82
N THR A 142 -11.01 2.51 8.35
CA THR A 142 -11.23 3.07 9.68
C THR A 142 -11.99 2.06 10.52
N ILE A 143 -11.43 1.74 11.69
CA ILE A 143 -12.12 0.94 12.70
C ILE A 143 -13.03 1.91 13.48
N ALA A 144 -14.34 1.66 13.43
CA ALA A 144 -15.28 2.40 14.24
C ALA A 144 -15.00 2.11 15.72
N ALA A 145 -14.57 3.14 16.45
CA ALA A 145 -14.23 3.07 17.87
C ALA A 145 -15.02 4.14 18.64
N ASN A 146 -14.88 4.15 19.96
CA ASN A 146 -15.47 5.20 20.79
C ASN A 146 -14.94 6.59 20.34
N PRO A 147 -15.80 7.55 19.96
CA PRO A 147 -15.37 8.89 19.53
C PRO A 147 -14.53 9.64 20.59
N VAL A 148 -14.72 9.32 21.88
CA VAL A 148 -13.98 9.93 22.99
C VAL A 148 -12.62 9.26 23.21
N TYR A 149 -12.48 7.98 22.86
CA TYR A 149 -11.25 7.21 23.03
C TYR A 149 -11.11 6.19 21.90
N SER A 150 -10.59 6.66 20.76
CA SER A 150 -10.52 5.90 19.51
C SER A 150 -9.15 5.27 19.24
N SER A 151 -8.21 5.39 20.19
CA SER A 151 -6.86 4.83 20.06
C SER A 151 -6.87 3.36 20.47
N LEU A 152 -6.79 2.48 19.48
CA LEU A 152 -6.55 1.05 19.69
C LEU A 152 -5.05 0.79 19.79
N ASN A 153 -4.66 -0.21 20.60
CA ASN A 153 -3.32 -0.76 20.52
C ASN A 153 -3.08 -1.39 19.12
N LEU A 154 -1.84 -1.36 18.64
CA LEU A 154 -1.46 -1.87 17.32
C LEU A 154 -1.93 -3.31 17.09
N SER A 155 -1.67 -4.21 18.03
CA SER A 155 -2.07 -5.62 17.91
C SER A 155 -3.59 -5.82 17.91
N GLN A 156 -4.34 -4.97 18.62
CA GLN A 156 -5.80 -5.00 18.63
C GLN A 156 -6.38 -4.54 17.29
N ALA A 157 -5.83 -3.48 16.71
CA ALA A 157 -6.22 -3.02 15.38
C ALA A 157 -5.93 -4.09 14.31
N VAL A 158 -4.76 -4.73 14.37
CA VAL A 158 -4.42 -5.87 13.49
C VAL A 158 -5.38 -7.03 13.72
N GLN A 159 -5.70 -7.37 14.97
CA GLN A 159 -6.62 -8.46 15.28
C GLN A 159 -8.01 -8.24 14.69
N ILE A 160 -8.54 -7.02 14.70
CA ILE A 160 -9.85 -6.70 14.09
C ILE A 160 -9.82 -6.90 12.58
N VAL A 161 -8.77 -6.44 11.89
CA VAL A 161 -8.61 -6.62 10.45
C VAL A 161 -8.41 -8.10 10.09
N ALA A 162 -7.52 -8.78 10.82
CA ALA A 162 -7.24 -10.20 10.62
C ALA A 162 -8.50 -11.05 10.84
N TYR A 163 -9.30 -10.71 11.87
CA TYR A 163 -10.59 -11.36 12.11
C TYR A 163 -11.59 -11.09 10.98
N ALA A 164 -11.69 -9.85 10.49
CA ALA A 164 -12.56 -9.53 9.36
C ALA A 164 -12.16 -10.32 8.10
N LEU A 165 -10.86 -10.39 7.80
CA LEU A 165 -10.33 -11.21 6.70
C LEU A 165 -10.68 -12.68 6.85
N ARG A 166 -10.46 -13.26 8.04
CA ARG A 166 -10.78 -14.67 8.31
C ARG A 166 -12.28 -14.94 8.20
N THR A 167 -13.11 -14.03 8.71
CA THR A 167 -14.58 -14.16 8.65
C THR A 167 -15.06 -14.16 7.21
N GLU A 168 -14.65 -13.18 6.42
CA GLU A 168 -15.06 -13.07 5.01
C GLU A 168 -14.49 -14.23 4.16
N TRP A 169 -13.27 -14.69 4.47
CA TRP A 169 -12.70 -15.89 3.83
C TRP A 169 -13.51 -17.15 4.17
N ALA A 170 -13.91 -17.33 5.43
CA ALA A 170 -14.66 -18.51 5.88
C ALA A 170 -16.12 -18.52 5.42
N SER A 171 -16.74 -17.35 5.27
CA SER A 171 -18.12 -17.23 4.77
C SER A 171 -18.28 -17.63 3.30
N GLY A 172 -17.17 -17.73 2.56
CA GLY A 172 -17.20 -17.81 1.11
C GLY A 172 -17.54 -16.44 0.52
N LEU A 173 -16.73 -15.96 -0.41
CA LEU A 173 -17.03 -14.70 -1.10
C LEU A 173 -18.30 -14.90 -1.92
N PRO A 174 -19.32 -14.02 -1.81
CA PRO A 174 -20.42 -14.00 -2.77
C PRO A 174 -19.84 -13.88 -4.19
N ASP A 175 -20.52 -14.44 -5.19
CA ASP A 175 -20.16 -14.19 -6.59
C ASP A 175 -19.97 -12.68 -6.80
N ALA A 176 -18.86 -12.35 -7.46
CA ALA A 176 -18.34 -10.99 -7.50
C ALA A 176 -19.44 -9.99 -7.85
N VAL A 177 -19.58 -8.94 -7.02
CA VAL A 177 -20.20 -7.71 -7.52
C VAL A 177 -19.36 -7.31 -8.74
N GLU A 178 -20.01 -7.13 -9.89
CA GLU A 178 -19.40 -6.65 -11.13
C GLU A 178 -18.75 -5.28 -10.90
N ASN A 179 -17.59 -5.27 -10.26
CA ASN A 179 -16.74 -4.10 -10.16
C ASN A 179 -15.92 -4.08 -11.45
N SER A 180 -15.84 -2.91 -12.08
CA SER A 180 -15.03 -2.64 -13.28
C SER A 180 -13.57 -3.08 -13.13
N LEU A 181 -13.03 -3.04 -11.92
CA LEU A 181 -11.74 -3.63 -11.52
C LEU A 181 -11.62 -5.13 -11.85
N SER A 182 -12.63 -5.91 -11.47
CA SER A 182 -12.68 -7.35 -11.72
C SER A 182 -12.82 -7.63 -13.22
N ALA A 183 -13.56 -6.80 -13.96
CA ALA A 183 -13.74 -6.94 -15.40
C ALA A 183 -12.45 -6.67 -16.21
N ASN A 184 -11.65 -5.67 -15.84
CA ASN A 184 -10.35 -5.41 -16.48
C ASN A 184 -9.32 -6.49 -16.15
N LEU A 185 -9.25 -6.93 -14.89
CA LEU A 185 -8.36 -8.01 -14.46
C LEU A 185 -8.65 -9.36 -15.16
N VAL A 186 -9.92 -9.61 -15.51
CA VAL A 186 -10.34 -10.80 -16.29
C VAL A 186 -9.78 -10.77 -17.73
N LYS A 187 -9.43 -9.59 -18.28
CA LYS A 187 -8.81 -9.46 -19.61
C LYS A 187 -7.30 -9.73 -19.62
N GLY A 188 -6.69 -10.02 -18.47
CA GLY A 188 -5.26 -10.32 -18.36
C GLY A 188 -4.35 -9.11 -18.26
N GLU A 189 -4.91 -7.91 -18.12
CA GLU A 189 -4.18 -6.66 -17.89
C GLU A 189 -3.55 -6.67 -16.48
N LYS A 190 -2.23 -6.50 -16.39
CA LYS A 190 -1.49 -6.55 -15.12
C LYS A 190 -1.52 -5.18 -14.46
N LEU A 191 -2.13 -5.09 -13.28
CA LEU A 191 -2.09 -3.87 -12.46
C LEU A 191 -0.67 -3.52 -12.03
N ALA A 192 -0.35 -2.23 -12.07
CA ALA A 192 0.87 -1.69 -11.52
C ALA A 192 0.94 -1.94 -10.01
N SER A 193 2.14 -2.16 -9.48
CA SER A 193 2.33 -2.21 -8.04
C SER A 193 2.20 -0.83 -7.41
N VAL A 194 1.92 -0.78 -6.11
CA VAL A 194 1.88 0.47 -5.34
C VAL A 194 3.22 1.20 -5.47
N LYS A 195 4.35 0.48 -5.47
CA LYS A 195 5.67 1.06 -5.72
C LYS A 195 5.77 1.67 -7.12
N ALA A 196 5.32 0.97 -8.17
CA ALA A 196 5.40 1.49 -9.53
C ALA A 196 4.61 2.81 -9.69
N VAL A 197 3.43 2.89 -9.07
CA VAL A 197 2.63 4.13 -9.04
C VAL A 197 3.30 5.23 -8.20
N ALA A 198 3.90 4.89 -7.06
CA ALA A 198 4.67 5.85 -6.25
C ALA A 198 5.89 6.40 -7.01
N ASP A 199 6.63 5.53 -7.70
CA ASP A 199 7.79 5.94 -8.51
C ASP A 199 7.35 6.79 -9.72
N LEU A 200 6.19 6.49 -10.34
CA LEU A 200 5.57 7.34 -11.36
C LEU A 200 5.25 8.73 -10.80
N GLN A 201 4.67 8.81 -9.60
CA GLN A 201 4.34 10.09 -8.97
C GLN A 201 5.59 10.94 -8.75
N ILE A 202 6.68 10.34 -8.24
CA ILE A 202 7.96 11.02 -8.06
C ILE A 202 8.48 11.56 -9.39
N HIS A 203 8.47 10.73 -10.43
CA HIS A 203 8.96 11.10 -11.75
C HIS A 203 8.12 12.20 -12.42
N TRP A 204 6.79 12.17 -12.22
CA TRP A 204 5.90 13.23 -12.68
C TRP A 204 6.22 14.56 -11.96
N LEU A 205 6.41 14.55 -10.64
CA LEU A 205 6.80 15.75 -9.91
C LEU A 205 8.14 16.32 -10.40
N GLN A 206 9.13 15.46 -10.67
CA GLN A 206 10.41 15.87 -11.27
C GLN A 206 10.21 16.53 -12.64
N ALA A 207 9.33 15.99 -13.49
CA ALA A 207 9.02 16.61 -14.78
C ALA A 207 8.29 17.95 -14.61
N MET A 208 7.40 18.08 -13.62
CA MET A 208 6.75 19.36 -13.29
C MET A 208 7.74 20.42 -12.77
N GLU A 209 8.74 20.01 -12.01
CA GLU A 209 9.84 20.88 -11.55
C GLU A 209 10.71 21.31 -12.73
N ALA A 210 11.07 20.38 -13.62
CA ALA A 210 11.89 20.66 -14.79
C ALA A 210 11.26 21.75 -15.70
N VAL A 211 9.94 21.71 -15.90
CA VAL A 211 9.22 22.72 -16.70
C VAL A 211 8.81 23.97 -15.91
N ASP A 212 9.33 24.14 -14.69
CA ASP A 212 9.02 25.27 -13.78
C ASP A 212 7.52 25.44 -13.44
N PHE A 213 6.75 24.34 -13.51
CA PHE A 213 5.32 24.34 -13.15
C PHE A 213 5.10 24.31 -11.63
N ILE A 214 5.95 23.59 -10.90
CA ILE A 214 5.97 23.61 -9.44
C ILE A 214 7.29 24.16 -8.92
N ASN A 215 7.20 24.97 -7.86
CA ASN A 215 8.35 25.35 -7.07
C ASN A 215 8.55 24.28 -5.96
N PRO A 216 9.69 23.57 -5.91
CA PRO A 216 9.95 22.51 -4.92
C PRO A 216 10.00 23.03 -3.48
N ASP A 217 10.33 24.30 -3.26
CA ASP A 217 10.31 24.92 -1.93
C ASP A 217 8.89 25.25 -1.46
N LYS A 218 7.93 25.34 -2.39
CA LYS A 218 6.52 25.69 -2.13
C LYS A 218 5.55 24.89 -3.01
N PRO A 219 5.52 23.54 -2.91
CA PRO A 219 4.73 22.68 -3.79
C PRO A 219 3.20 22.77 -3.56
N LYS A 220 2.74 23.62 -2.64
CA LYS A 220 1.34 23.79 -2.22
C LYS A 220 0.70 22.42 -1.94
N LYS A 221 -0.48 22.16 -2.52
CA LYS A 221 -1.21 20.89 -2.40
C LYS A 221 -1.06 19.98 -3.64
N VAL A 222 -0.07 20.23 -4.50
CA VAL A 222 0.05 19.52 -5.79
C VAL A 222 0.32 18.04 -5.55
N VAL A 223 1.24 17.71 -4.64
CA VAL A 223 1.57 16.32 -4.28
C VAL A 223 0.33 15.54 -3.82
N GLN A 224 -0.47 16.10 -2.90
CA GLN A 224 -1.68 15.43 -2.40
C GLN A 224 -2.76 15.30 -3.48
N ARG A 225 -2.89 16.30 -4.36
CA ARG A 225 -3.86 16.25 -5.48
C ARG A 225 -3.46 15.21 -6.51
N LEU A 226 -2.17 15.10 -6.82
CA LEU A 226 -1.63 14.11 -7.74
C LEU A 226 -1.78 12.68 -7.19
N ALA A 227 -1.39 12.46 -5.93
CA ALA A 227 -1.62 11.18 -5.25
C ALA A 227 -3.09 10.78 -5.27
N ARG A 228 -3.99 11.72 -4.92
CA ARG A 228 -5.45 11.48 -4.97
C ARG A 228 -5.92 11.16 -6.38
N MET A 229 -5.37 11.80 -7.41
CA MET A 229 -5.74 11.55 -8.80
C MET A 229 -5.32 10.13 -9.23
N LEU A 230 -4.06 9.75 -8.96
CA LEU A 230 -3.53 8.43 -9.27
C LEU A 230 -4.23 7.31 -8.48
N ALA A 231 -4.73 7.60 -7.28
CA ALA A 231 -5.46 6.62 -6.47
C ALA A 231 -6.92 6.38 -6.90
N LYS A 232 -7.51 7.22 -7.77
CA LYS A 232 -8.91 7.08 -8.20
C LYS A 232 -9.15 5.91 -9.15
N THR A 233 -8.14 5.59 -9.95
CA THR A 233 -8.25 4.55 -10.98
C THR A 233 -7.11 3.56 -10.77
N PRO A 234 -7.39 2.25 -10.80
CA PRO A 234 -6.33 1.24 -10.85
C PRO A 234 -5.53 1.41 -12.14
N LEU A 235 -4.25 1.73 -12.03
CA LEU A 235 -3.36 1.84 -13.18
C LEU A 235 -2.78 0.48 -13.56
N GLU A 236 -2.69 0.24 -14.86
CA GLU A 236 -1.98 -0.89 -15.43
C GLU A 236 -0.48 -0.62 -15.50
N GLN A 237 0.31 -1.68 -15.53
CA GLN A 237 1.75 -1.56 -15.64
C GLN A 237 2.16 -0.83 -16.94
N GLU A 238 1.47 -1.14 -18.06
CA GLU A 238 1.74 -0.50 -19.35
C GLU A 238 1.44 1.01 -19.34
N GLU A 239 0.35 1.43 -18.66
CA GLU A 239 0.01 2.84 -18.48
C GLU A 239 1.08 3.57 -17.65
N VAL A 240 1.57 2.93 -16.58
CA VAL A 240 2.66 3.47 -15.78
C VAL A 240 3.93 3.63 -16.61
N ASP A 241 4.30 2.61 -17.37
CA ASP A 241 5.52 2.63 -18.18
C ASP A 241 5.44 3.67 -19.30
N MET A 242 4.28 3.80 -19.95
CA MET A 242 4.00 4.83 -20.95
C MET A 242 4.16 6.25 -20.37
N LEU A 243 3.53 6.52 -19.22
CA LEU A 243 3.62 7.84 -18.58
C LEU A 243 5.04 8.14 -18.11
N ARG A 244 5.76 7.15 -17.56
CA ARG A 244 7.17 7.32 -17.21
C ARG A 244 8.01 7.64 -18.43
N GLY A 245 7.82 6.95 -19.56
CA GLY A 245 8.50 7.26 -20.82
C GLY A 245 8.28 8.71 -21.26
N PHE A 246 7.02 9.18 -21.21
CA PHE A 246 6.69 10.56 -21.50
C PHE A 246 7.40 11.57 -20.58
N PHE A 247 7.41 11.34 -19.26
CA PHE A 247 8.09 12.24 -18.33
C PHE A 247 9.62 12.24 -18.51
N SER A 248 10.22 11.10 -18.86
CA SER A 248 11.63 11.07 -19.25
C SER A 248 11.90 11.93 -20.48
N ASP A 249 11.02 11.89 -21.49
CA ASP A 249 11.15 12.73 -22.67
C ASP A 249 11.00 14.21 -22.34
N VAL A 250 10.05 14.59 -21.49
CA VAL A 250 9.89 15.98 -21.02
C VAL A 250 11.16 16.49 -20.34
N ILE A 251 11.70 15.74 -19.38
CA ILE A 251 12.93 16.13 -18.66
C ILE A 251 14.11 16.25 -19.63
N ARG A 252 14.28 15.26 -20.53
CA ARG A 252 15.33 15.27 -21.55
C ARG A 252 15.30 16.52 -22.43
N VAL A 253 14.10 16.93 -22.84
CA VAL A 253 13.88 18.13 -23.66
C VAL A 253 14.27 19.41 -22.92
N VAL A 254 13.85 19.54 -21.65
CA VAL A 254 14.20 20.69 -20.81
C VAL A 254 15.71 20.79 -20.60
N ASP A 255 16.40 19.65 -20.42
CA ASP A 255 17.85 19.58 -20.23
C ASP A 255 18.68 19.85 -21.51
N ASN A 256 18.06 20.43 -22.57
CA ASN A 256 18.69 20.74 -23.86
C ASN A 256 19.34 19.53 -24.57
N ARG A 257 18.82 18.33 -24.35
CA ARG A 257 19.20 17.14 -25.14
C ARG A 257 18.24 16.98 -26.32
N LEU A 258 18.63 17.61 -27.44
CA LEU A 258 18.23 17.40 -28.84
C LEU A 258 17.09 16.38 -29.10
N TYR A 259 16.08 16.81 -29.87
CA TYR A 259 14.99 15.93 -30.26
C TYR A 259 15.37 15.01 -31.43
N PRO A 260 14.90 13.74 -31.47
CA PRO A 260 15.09 12.86 -32.63
C PRO A 260 14.55 13.44 -33.96
N HIS A 261 13.51 14.28 -33.91
CA HIS A 261 12.92 14.91 -35.11
C HIS A 261 13.70 16.14 -35.63
N GLU A 262 14.72 16.60 -34.90
CA GLU A 262 15.57 17.71 -35.33
C GLU A 262 16.68 17.28 -36.31
N PHE A 263 16.89 15.97 -36.51
CA PHE A 263 17.83 15.44 -37.51
C PHE A 263 17.30 15.57 -38.95
N GLU A 264 15.98 15.57 -39.17
CA GLU A 264 15.40 15.58 -40.52
C GLU A 264 15.19 16.99 -41.11
N ARG A 265 15.45 18.06 -40.34
CA ARG A 265 15.34 19.45 -40.81
C ARG A 265 16.67 20.12 -41.13
N LYS A 266 17.77 19.36 -41.16
CA LYS A 266 19.06 19.83 -41.68
C LYS A 266 19.56 18.92 -42.79
N LYS A 267 19.00 19.11 -43.99
CA LYS A 267 19.75 18.95 -45.24
C LYS A 267 19.73 20.30 -45.97
N PRO A 268 20.86 20.65 -46.60
CA PRO A 268 21.19 22.01 -47.04
C PRO A 268 20.22 22.57 -48.09
#